data_AF-A0A7C5NX19-F1
#
_entry.id   AF-A0A7C5NX19-F1
#
_cell.length_a   1.000
_cell.length_b   1.000
_cell.length_c   1.000
_cell.angle_alpha   90.00
_cell.angle_beta   90.00
_cell.angle_gamma   90.00
#
_symmetry.space_group_name_H-M   'P 1'
#
loop_
_entity.id
_entity.type
_entity.pdbx_description
1 polymer ?
#
loop_
_entity_poly.entity_id
_entity_poly.type
_entity_poly.pdbx_seq_one_letter_code
_entity_poly.pdbx_strand_id
1 'polypeptide(L)'
;EINLIRAFHREDLFAFLYTEITHDILRFKLNKEKLHVFISHVKKDGREIAKLFKDFIDSNIKLDNFFDETDIQSSESWKKALEDNVGDSLFLFIYSDNYAHTIWTQQEFIWAKQKRIPIVGVDVLGKENKRVFSYIGNIKMVKLLHEVKNIEHLCDNNFSFQSKYNMREIINALLKEALENYLFIYKTDKFKDDYQILSRPPELLDLCDIQKNILYPDPPLMYIEKKLLDNCIKEHKLLTPLMLKKSNIKSKKIAISISEPHNLTNLGYTIEHLNMLMIELARYLLIQNNTLLYGGDLGYKKEFNFTQLLAEIQASFNYAQSSKYRVINYAVKPFSKNINLALKNRYKTEIDFQELGTSCSFDDVDIITRNLSLMRERVTNEMDMKISVGGKIIGFAGFYPGILEEVYLAIKANKPTYLISAFGGITKKIINLIRGEEVEELTFEYQMINTEKLRIFVSKNPKYSDEIEKKYKEMYSELKENKSNCIFICDSGRIDDIISFVMGE
;
A
#
# COMPACT_ATOMS: atom_id res chain seq x y z
N GLU A 1 38.79 6.32 -9.27
CA GLU A 1 38.35 5.20 -10.12
C GLU A 1 37.34 4.38 -9.34
N ILE A 2 36.12 4.21 -9.89
CA ILE A 2 35.10 3.34 -9.29
C ILE A 2 35.56 1.92 -9.56
N ASN A 3 36.06 1.24 -8.53
CA ASN A 3 36.58 -0.11 -8.62
C ASN A 3 35.41 -1.10 -8.80
N LEU A 4 34.97 -1.28 -10.06
CA LEU A 4 33.86 -2.15 -10.48
C LEU A 4 34.24 -3.64 -10.53
N ILE A 5 35.29 -4.07 -9.82
CA ILE A 5 35.79 -5.44 -9.91
C ILE A 5 35.43 -6.25 -8.65
N ARG A 6 34.40 -7.09 -8.82
CA ARG A 6 34.03 -8.31 -8.06
C ARG A 6 33.54 -8.17 -6.62
N ALA A 7 32.42 -7.47 -6.41
CA ALA A 7 31.47 -7.76 -5.31
C ALA A 7 30.30 -8.69 -5.73
N PHE A 8 30.24 -9.07 -7.01
CA PHE A 8 29.06 -9.72 -7.63
C PHE A 8 28.84 -11.20 -7.32
N HIS A 9 29.73 -11.86 -6.58
CA HIS A 9 29.59 -13.31 -6.43
C HIS A 9 28.72 -13.76 -5.25
N ARG A 10 28.32 -12.88 -4.32
CA ARG A 10 27.77 -13.32 -3.03
C ARG A 10 26.74 -12.40 -2.31
N GLU A 11 26.45 -11.18 -2.76
CA GLU A 11 25.41 -10.34 -2.13
C GLU A 11 24.26 -10.02 -3.10
N ASP A 12 23.05 -9.79 -2.58
CA ASP A 12 21.93 -9.29 -3.39
C ASP A 12 22.25 -7.86 -3.86
N LEU A 13 22.50 -7.75 -5.16
CA LEU A 13 22.86 -6.52 -5.82
C LEU A 13 21.81 -5.42 -5.58
N PHE A 14 20.53 -5.76 -5.51
CA PHE A 14 19.47 -4.79 -5.28
C PHE A 14 19.54 -4.22 -3.87
N ALA A 15 19.72 -5.07 -2.85
CA ALA A 15 19.89 -4.65 -1.47
C ALA A 15 21.11 -3.74 -1.30
N PHE A 16 22.23 -4.08 -1.95
CA PHE A 16 23.44 -3.26 -1.95
C PHE A 16 23.22 -1.89 -2.61
N LEU A 17 22.69 -1.88 -3.84
CA LEU A 17 22.41 -0.64 -4.57
C LEU A 17 21.42 0.25 -3.80
N TYR A 18 20.40 -0.35 -3.17
CA TYR A 18 19.45 0.37 -2.34
C TYR A 18 20.14 1.06 -1.16
N THR A 19 21.05 0.37 -0.46
CA THR A 19 21.83 0.96 0.64
C THR A 19 22.60 2.18 0.16
N GLU A 20 23.44 2.01 -0.88
CA GLU A 20 24.35 3.06 -1.35
C GLU A 20 23.59 4.28 -1.89
N ILE A 21 22.57 4.05 -2.72
CA ILE A 21 21.77 5.13 -3.32
C ILE A 21 20.99 5.88 -2.23
N THR A 22 20.33 5.17 -1.31
CA THR A 22 19.53 5.81 -0.26
C THR A 22 20.41 6.59 0.70
N HIS A 23 21.57 6.03 1.07
CA HIS A 23 22.58 6.71 1.87
C HIS A 23 23.02 8.02 1.20
N ASP A 24 23.41 7.98 -0.08
CA ASP A 24 23.91 9.16 -0.78
C ASP A 24 22.82 10.24 -0.97
N ILE A 25 21.57 9.84 -1.23
CA ILE A 25 20.43 10.77 -1.28
C ILE A 25 20.26 11.48 0.06
N LEU A 26 20.24 10.73 1.16
CA LEU A 26 20.07 11.28 2.50
C LEU A 26 21.23 12.20 2.89
N ARG A 27 22.46 11.77 2.66
CA ARG A 27 23.68 12.53 2.90
C ARG A 27 23.67 13.87 2.18
N PHE A 28 23.35 13.84 0.88
CA PHE A 28 23.23 15.05 0.06
C PHE A 28 22.10 15.96 0.56
N LYS A 29 20.93 15.39 0.87
CA LYS A 29 19.76 16.17 1.30
C LYS A 29 19.93 16.82 2.67
N LEU A 30 20.61 16.14 3.59
CA LEU A 30 20.90 16.62 4.95
C LEU A 30 22.17 17.47 5.03
N ASN A 31 22.90 17.63 3.91
CA ASN A 31 24.18 18.33 3.84
C ASN A 31 25.18 17.79 4.88
N LYS A 32 25.26 16.47 5.01
CA LYS A 32 26.21 15.79 5.91
C LYS A 32 27.31 15.15 5.10
N GLU A 33 28.52 15.06 5.65
CA GLU A 33 29.58 14.25 5.04
C GLU A 33 29.32 12.75 5.19
N LYS A 34 28.70 12.36 6.32
CA LYS A 34 28.27 10.99 6.63
C LYS A 34 27.04 11.03 7.54
N LEU A 35 26.21 10.00 7.48
CA LEU A 35 25.10 9.84 8.42
C LEU A 35 25.58 9.07 9.65
N HIS A 36 25.16 9.51 10.84
CA HIS A 36 25.46 8.84 12.10
C HIS A 36 24.33 7.90 12.49
N VAL A 37 24.66 6.67 12.89
CA VAL A 37 23.72 5.70 13.47
C VAL A 37 23.99 5.58 14.96
N PHE A 38 23.01 5.89 15.79
CA PHE A 38 23.07 5.66 17.24
C PHE A 38 22.53 4.26 17.55
N ILE A 39 23.37 3.38 18.11
CA ILE A 39 23.00 1.98 18.41
C ILE A 39 22.66 1.83 19.90
N SER A 40 21.38 2.03 20.24
CA SER A 40 20.88 1.87 21.61
C SER A 40 20.73 0.38 21.97
N HIS A 41 21.31 -0.05 23.09
CA HIS A 41 21.31 -1.45 23.49
C HIS A 41 21.52 -1.62 25.00
N VAL A 42 21.15 -2.80 25.50
CA VAL A 42 21.46 -3.19 26.88
C VAL A 42 22.74 -4.02 26.91
N LYS A 43 23.64 -3.70 27.83
CA LYS A 43 24.95 -4.38 27.97
C LYS A 43 24.84 -5.89 28.21
N LYS A 44 23.79 -6.33 28.90
CA LYS A 44 23.59 -7.71 29.33
C LYS A 44 23.32 -8.67 28.16
N ASP A 45 22.46 -8.28 27.23
CA ASP A 45 21.90 -9.19 26.21
C ASP A 45 21.75 -8.55 24.82
N GLY A 46 22.05 -7.26 24.66
CA GLY A 46 22.07 -6.57 23.37
C GLY A 46 23.46 -6.21 22.86
N ARG A 47 24.50 -6.26 23.72
CA ARG A 47 25.86 -5.78 23.42
C ARG A 47 26.51 -6.45 22.22
N GLU A 48 26.48 -7.78 22.18
CA GLU A 48 27.17 -8.53 21.12
C GLU A 48 26.49 -8.31 19.77
N ILE A 49 25.16 -8.19 19.75
CA ILE A 49 24.40 -7.82 18.55
C ILE A 49 24.72 -6.39 18.13
N ALA A 50 24.78 -5.45 19.07
CA ALA A 50 25.13 -4.07 18.77
C ALA A 50 26.57 -3.96 18.18
N LYS A 51 27.53 -4.74 18.70
CA LYS A 51 28.87 -4.88 18.10
C LYS A 51 28.82 -5.42 16.68
N LEU A 52 28.01 -6.46 16.42
CA LEU A 52 27.86 -7.00 15.07
C LEU A 52 27.35 -5.95 14.08
N PHE A 53 26.36 -5.14 14.47
CA PHE A 53 25.88 -4.03 13.64
C PHE A 53 26.95 -2.97 13.43
N LYS A 54 27.68 -2.61 14.49
CA LYS A 54 28.81 -1.68 14.39
C LYS A 54 29.87 -2.18 13.41
N ASP A 55 30.34 -3.41 13.57
CA ASP A 55 31.36 -4.01 12.71
C ASP A 55 30.87 -4.12 11.25
N PHE A 56 29.59 -4.44 11.06
CA PHE A 56 28.96 -4.49 9.75
C PHE A 56 28.92 -3.10 9.10
N ILE A 57 28.53 -2.07 9.84
CA ILE A 57 28.53 -0.67 9.38
C ILE A 57 29.95 -0.24 9.03
N ASP A 58 30.91 -0.39 9.94
CA ASP A 58 32.31 0.04 9.76
C ASP A 58 32.97 -0.62 8.54
N SER A 59 32.65 -1.89 8.29
CA SER A 59 33.33 -2.69 7.26
C SER A 59 32.64 -2.67 5.89
N ASN A 60 31.33 -2.49 5.82
CA ASN A 60 30.54 -2.76 4.60
C ASN A 60 29.69 -1.57 4.13
N ILE A 61 29.62 -0.48 4.90
CA ILE A 61 28.75 0.65 4.62
C ILE A 61 29.52 1.96 4.90
N LYS A 62 29.21 3.03 4.17
CA LYS A 62 29.82 4.36 4.39
C LYS A 62 29.12 5.19 5.48
N LEU A 63 28.48 4.53 6.45
CA LEU A 63 27.83 5.16 7.59
C LEU A 63 28.82 5.33 8.74
N ASP A 64 28.69 6.39 9.53
CA ASP A 64 29.34 6.47 10.84
C ASP A 64 28.38 5.91 11.90
N ASN A 65 28.90 5.33 12.97
CA ASN A 65 28.08 4.87 14.09
C ASN A 65 28.59 5.41 15.42
N PHE A 66 27.66 5.59 16.36
CA PHE A 66 27.94 5.96 17.73
C PHE A 66 27.64 4.76 18.65
N PHE A 67 28.67 4.32 19.38
CA PHE A 67 28.61 3.17 20.29
C PHE A 67 29.12 3.57 21.69
N ASP A 68 28.19 3.60 22.65
CA ASP A 68 28.31 4.19 24.01
C ASP A 68 29.46 3.63 24.91
N GLU A 69 30.21 2.61 24.48
CA GLU A 69 31.29 2.04 25.30
C GLU A 69 32.69 2.60 25.03
N THR A 70 32.89 3.36 23.95
CA THR A 70 34.22 3.91 23.59
C THR A 70 34.29 5.43 23.62
N ASP A 71 33.16 6.12 23.55
CA ASP A 71 33.12 7.58 23.47
C ASP A 71 32.20 8.15 24.55
N ILE A 72 32.81 8.70 25.62
CA ILE A 72 32.37 9.87 26.44
C ILE A 72 32.81 9.71 27.92
N GLN A 73 33.59 10.69 28.39
CA GLN A 73 34.04 10.86 29.78
C GLN A 73 32.97 11.55 30.66
N SER A 74 33.02 11.29 31.97
CA SER A 74 32.02 11.58 33.01
C SER A 74 31.85 13.06 33.43
N SER A 75 30.60 13.56 33.49
CA SER A 75 30.05 14.68 34.30
C SER A 75 28.71 15.16 33.69
N GLU A 76 27.85 15.98 34.32
CA GLU A 76 26.53 16.44 33.77
C GLU A 76 26.50 16.88 32.29
N SER A 77 27.65 17.24 31.71
CA SER A 77 27.89 17.37 30.27
C SER A 77 27.54 16.11 29.45
N TRP A 78 27.63 14.92 30.03
CA TRP A 78 27.44 13.60 29.44
C TRP A 78 25.99 13.39 29.00
N LYS A 79 25.01 13.79 29.83
CA LYS A 79 23.59 13.61 29.52
C LYS A 79 23.20 14.48 28.33
N LYS A 80 23.69 15.72 28.32
CA LYS A 80 23.49 16.64 27.21
C LYS A 80 24.20 16.18 25.94
N ALA A 81 25.43 15.68 26.06
CA ALA A 81 26.16 15.10 24.93
C ALA A 81 25.44 13.90 24.32
N LEU A 82 24.91 12.97 25.14
CA LEU A 82 24.13 11.85 24.64
C LEU A 82 22.82 12.31 24.00
N GLU A 83 22.10 13.23 24.63
CA GLU A 83 20.88 13.79 24.06
C GLU A 83 21.17 14.44 22.70
N ASP A 84 22.21 15.27 22.59
CA ASP A 84 22.63 15.93 21.36
C ASP A 84 23.05 14.92 20.27
N ASN A 85 23.81 13.88 20.63
CA ASN A 85 24.19 12.80 19.72
C ASN A 85 22.99 12.03 19.18
N VAL A 86 22.00 11.72 20.03
CA VAL A 86 20.74 11.11 19.60
C VAL A 86 20.08 12.03 18.56
N GLY A 87 19.99 13.32 18.85
CA GLY A 87 19.34 14.31 17.99
C GLY A 87 19.90 14.45 16.58
N ASP A 88 21.17 14.11 16.38
CA ASP A 88 21.84 14.23 15.07
C ASP A 88 21.99 12.88 14.33
N SER A 89 21.32 11.83 14.82
CA SER A 89 21.51 10.45 14.37
C SER A 89 20.27 9.81 13.74
N LEU A 90 20.48 8.67 13.08
CA LEU A 90 19.48 7.64 12.82
C LEU A 90 19.49 6.68 14.02
N PHE A 91 18.34 6.41 14.63
CA PHE A 91 18.29 5.62 15.86
C PHE A 91 17.99 4.15 15.57
N LEU A 92 18.96 3.27 15.86
CA LEU A 92 18.80 1.82 15.78
C LEU A 92 18.81 1.26 17.21
N PHE A 93 17.76 0.55 17.62
CA PHE A 93 17.75 -0.06 18.94
C PHE A 93 17.66 -1.58 18.90
N ILE A 94 18.42 -2.25 19.76
CA ILE A 94 18.46 -3.70 19.87
C ILE A 94 17.45 -4.14 20.93
N TYR A 95 16.27 -4.58 20.48
CA TYR A 95 15.17 -4.96 21.35
C TYR A 95 15.32 -6.39 21.89
N SER A 96 16.12 -6.50 22.95
CA SER A 96 16.37 -7.73 23.73
C SER A 96 15.44 -7.86 24.95
N ASP A 97 15.48 -9.02 25.60
CA ASP A 97 14.67 -9.36 26.79
C ASP A 97 14.78 -8.31 27.91
N ASN A 98 15.96 -7.69 28.07
CA ASN A 98 16.21 -6.67 29.10
C ASN A 98 16.16 -5.23 28.57
N TYR A 99 15.85 -4.98 27.30
CA TYR A 99 15.91 -3.64 26.69
C TYR A 99 15.05 -2.62 27.44
N ALA A 100 13.81 -2.99 27.76
CA ALA A 100 12.85 -2.15 28.47
C ALA A 100 13.13 -2.01 29.98
N HIS A 101 14.18 -2.64 30.52
CA HIS A 101 14.45 -2.70 31.96
C HIS A 101 15.53 -1.72 32.44
N THR A 102 16.17 -0.98 31.53
CA THR A 102 17.18 0.01 31.91
C THR A 102 16.67 1.44 31.70
N ILE A 103 16.92 2.32 32.68
CA ILE A 103 16.47 3.72 32.62
C ILE A 103 17.15 4.45 31.45
N TRP A 104 18.40 4.10 31.13
CA TRP A 104 19.16 4.76 30.06
C TRP A 104 18.62 4.44 28.68
N THR A 105 18.39 3.17 28.35
CA THR A 105 17.76 2.81 27.06
C THR A 105 16.36 3.40 26.93
N GLN A 106 15.57 3.43 28.02
CA GLN A 106 14.29 4.13 28.03
C GLN A 106 14.46 5.63 27.73
N GLN A 107 15.43 6.29 28.36
CA GLN A 107 15.66 7.73 28.20
C GLN A 107 16.16 8.08 26.79
N GLU A 108 17.12 7.34 26.25
CA GLU A 108 17.60 7.47 24.86
C GLU A 108 16.46 7.38 23.86
N PHE A 109 15.57 6.41 24.06
CA PHE A 109 14.42 6.19 23.21
C PHE A 109 13.41 7.33 23.26
N ILE A 110 13.14 7.83 24.47
CA ILE A 110 12.26 9.00 24.65
C ILE A 110 12.86 10.22 23.97
N TRP A 111 14.17 10.46 24.08
CA TRP A 111 14.84 11.53 23.36
C TRP A 111 14.71 11.37 21.85
N ALA A 112 14.93 10.17 21.31
CA ALA A 112 14.77 9.90 19.89
C ALA A 112 13.37 10.28 19.40
N LYS A 113 12.32 9.90 20.15
CA LYS A 113 10.94 10.26 19.83
C LYS A 113 10.66 11.75 19.93
N GLN A 114 11.13 12.40 20.99
CA GLN A 114 10.93 13.85 21.19
C GLN A 114 11.65 14.68 20.14
N LYS A 115 12.86 14.27 19.73
CA LYS A 115 13.65 14.88 18.66
C LYS A 115 13.18 14.51 17.25
N ARG A 116 12.22 13.58 17.14
CA ARG A 116 11.55 13.16 15.89
C ARG A 116 12.50 12.61 14.83
N ILE A 117 13.62 12.03 15.29
CA ILE A 117 14.58 11.38 14.40
C ILE A 117 14.03 10.06 13.86
N PRO A 118 14.57 9.52 12.77
CA PRO A 118 14.19 8.19 12.28
C PRO A 118 14.58 7.10 13.28
N ILE A 119 13.68 6.14 13.51
CA ILE A 119 13.85 5.08 14.52
C ILE A 119 13.53 3.72 13.88
N VAL A 120 14.42 2.75 14.02
CA VAL A 120 14.15 1.34 13.70
C VAL A 120 14.61 0.45 14.85
N GLY A 121 13.77 -0.53 15.20
CA GLY A 121 14.12 -1.55 16.19
C GLY A 121 14.50 -2.87 15.55
N VAL A 122 15.50 -3.52 16.13
CA VAL A 122 15.91 -4.87 15.80
C VAL A 122 15.32 -5.82 16.83
N ASP A 123 14.35 -6.64 16.43
CA ASP A 123 13.76 -7.65 17.30
C ASP A 123 14.74 -8.83 17.44
N VAL A 124 15.28 -8.95 18.64
CA VAL A 124 16.13 -10.03 19.14
C VAL A 124 15.58 -10.60 20.44
N LEU A 125 14.25 -10.56 20.63
CA LEU A 125 13.61 -11.17 21.78
C LEU A 125 13.90 -12.67 21.78
N GLY A 126 14.44 -13.15 22.90
CA GLY A 126 14.87 -14.52 23.11
C GLY A 126 13.81 -15.33 23.84
N LYS A 127 13.70 -15.15 25.16
CA LYS A 127 12.82 -15.97 26.02
C LYS A 127 11.54 -15.23 26.37
N GLU A 128 11.68 -14.08 26.99
CA GLU A 128 10.55 -13.27 27.46
C GLU A 128 10.94 -11.80 27.60
N ASN A 129 10.01 -10.90 27.32
CA ASN A 129 10.09 -9.53 27.81
C ASN A 129 9.14 -9.40 29.01
N LYS A 130 9.71 -9.23 30.22
CA LYS A 130 8.92 -9.18 31.45
C LYS A 130 8.01 -7.96 31.52
N ARG A 131 8.39 -6.87 30.85
CA ARG A 131 7.56 -5.67 30.71
C ARG A 131 7.93 -4.92 29.44
N VAL A 132 7.03 -4.97 28.46
CA VAL A 132 7.13 -4.13 27.26
C VAL A 132 7.08 -2.65 27.65
N PHE A 133 8.03 -1.86 27.15
CA PHE A 133 8.04 -0.42 27.36
C PHE A 133 6.92 0.22 26.53
N SER A 134 6.02 0.93 27.21
CA SER A 134 4.76 1.41 26.61
C SER A 134 4.93 2.38 25.44
N TYR A 135 6.11 2.99 25.31
CA TYR A 135 6.40 4.00 24.29
C TYR A 135 7.20 3.44 23.11
N ILE A 136 7.27 2.12 22.93
CA ILE A 136 7.89 1.47 21.74
C ILE A 136 6.88 1.39 20.55
N GLY A 137 5.64 1.85 20.71
CA GLY A 137 4.62 1.79 19.66
C GLY A 137 4.88 2.73 18.47
N ASN A 138 4.21 2.47 17.33
CA ASN A 138 4.28 3.28 16.10
C ASN A 138 5.69 3.44 15.51
N ILE A 139 6.44 2.34 15.48
CA ILE A 139 7.83 2.30 14.98
C ILE A 139 8.04 1.02 14.22
N LYS A 140 8.95 1.07 13.25
CA LYS A 140 9.32 -0.09 12.46
C LYS A 140 10.21 -1.03 13.28
N MET A 141 9.76 -2.29 13.39
CA MET A 141 10.51 -3.40 13.98
C MET A 141 10.92 -4.37 12.88
N VAL A 142 12.18 -4.79 12.87
CA VAL A 142 12.70 -5.78 11.92
C VAL A 142 13.33 -6.93 12.69
N LYS A 143 12.94 -8.17 12.36
CA LYS A 143 13.46 -9.38 13.03
C LYS A 143 14.91 -9.65 12.58
N LEU A 144 15.81 -9.87 13.54
CA LEU A 144 17.11 -10.46 13.23
C LEU A 144 16.95 -11.98 13.03
N LEU A 145 16.76 -12.39 11.77
CA LEU A 145 16.90 -13.77 11.34
C LEU A 145 18.33 -14.29 11.60
N HIS A 146 18.44 -15.40 12.31
CA HIS A 146 19.70 -16.07 12.61
C HIS A 146 19.45 -17.57 12.72
N GLU A 147 20.42 -18.39 12.28
CA GLU A 147 20.29 -19.86 12.31
C GLU A 147 20.50 -20.44 13.72
N VAL A 148 21.14 -19.67 14.61
CA VAL A 148 21.48 -20.10 15.96
C VAL A 148 20.25 -19.95 16.86
N LYS A 149 19.75 -21.05 17.43
CA LYS A 149 18.55 -21.04 18.30
C LYS A 149 18.71 -20.27 19.62
N ASN A 150 19.95 -19.95 20.01
CA ASN A 150 20.29 -19.24 21.23
C ASN A 150 21.15 -18.03 20.88
N ILE A 151 20.66 -16.84 21.22
CA ILE A 151 21.36 -15.56 21.05
C ILE A 151 22.71 -15.56 21.79
N GLU A 152 22.82 -16.26 22.91
CA GLU A 152 24.08 -16.42 23.67
C GLU A 152 25.20 -17.11 22.85
N HIS A 153 24.85 -17.92 21.85
CA HIS A 153 25.78 -18.62 20.96
C HIS A 153 26.05 -17.89 19.63
N LEU A 154 25.47 -16.69 19.42
CA LEU A 154 25.84 -15.83 18.27
C LEU A 154 27.32 -15.41 18.32
N CYS A 155 27.98 -15.57 19.46
CA CYS A 155 29.37 -15.16 19.71
C CYS A 155 30.40 -16.27 19.47
N ASP A 156 29.97 -17.52 19.24
CA ASP A 156 30.86 -18.57 18.76
C ASP A 156 31.10 -18.31 17.26
N ASN A 157 32.34 -18.50 16.77
CA ASN A 157 32.86 -18.16 15.42
C ASN A 157 32.09 -18.72 14.18
N ASN A 158 30.86 -19.18 14.35
CA ASN A 158 29.95 -19.69 13.33
C ASN A 158 28.86 -18.66 12.95
N PHE A 159 29.23 -17.40 12.70
CA PHE A 159 28.36 -16.50 11.94
C PHE A 159 28.35 -16.97 10.49
N SER A 160 27.36 -17.80 10.13
CA SER A 160 27.18 -18.25 8.76
C SER A 160 26.86 -17.05 7.85
N PHE A 161 27.13 -17.24 6.57
CA PHE A 161 26.87 -16.29 5.48
C PHE A 161 25.43 -15.74 5.45
N GLN A 162 24.45 -16.51 5.94
CA GLN A 162 23.04 -16.13 6.02
C GLN A 162 22.78 -14.95 6.98
N SER A 163 23.56 -14.83 8.05
CA SER A 163 23.37 -13.81 9.10
C SER A 163 23.96 -12.44 8.74
N LYS A 164 24.78 -12.35 7.68
CA LYS A 164 25.19 -11.05 7.10
C LYS A 164 24.12 -10.46 6.17
N TYR A 165 23.30 -11.33 5.59
CA TYR A 165 22.32 -10.93 4.57
C TYR A 165 21.17 -10.09 5.15
N ASN A 166 20.64 -10.45 6.32
CA ASN A 166 19.55 -9.68 6.93
C ASN A 166 20.02 -8.42 7.68
N MET A 167 21.30 -8.30 8.06
CA MET A 167 21.83 -7.06 8.61
C MET A 167 21.75 -5.92 7.59
N ARG A 168 22.08 -6.18 6.32
CA ARG A 168 21.89 -5.20 5.24
C ARG A 168 20.43 -4.80 5.09
N GLU A 169 19.50 -5.76 5.16
CA GLU A 169 18.07 -5.48 5.11
C GLU A 169 17.57 -4.63 6.28
N ILE A 170 18.11 -4.82 7.48
CA ILE A 170 17.81 -4.00 8.65
C ILE A 170 18.34 -2.57 8.46
N ILE A 171 19.55 -2.41 7.93
CA ILE A 171 20.08 -1.08 7.58
C ILE A 171 19.26 -0.44 6.45
N ASN A 172 18.88 -1.19 5.44
CA ASN A 172 17.98 -0.73 4.38
C ASN A 172 16.64 -0.27 4.96
N ALA A 173 16.11 -0.97 5.96
CA ALA A 173 14.91 -0.55 6.67
C ALA A 173 15.11 0.77 7.43
N LEU A 174 16.26 0.98 8.09
CA LEU A 174 16.62 2.24 8.77
C LEU A 174 16.77 3.40 7.79
N LEU A 175 17.49 3.20 6.68
CA LEU A 175 17.67 4.21 5.64
C LEU A 175 16.34 4.53 4.95
N LYS A 176 15.49 3.54 4.73
CA LYS A 176 14.13 3.72 4.21
C LYS A 176 13.29 4.59 5.15
N GLU A 177 13.27 4.25 6.44
CA GLU A 177 12.56 5.02 7.47
C GLU A 177 13.06 6.47 7.52
N ALA A 178 14.37 6.66 7.43
CA ALA A 178 14.96 7.99 7.36
C ALA A 178 14.51 8.77 6.12
N LEU A 179 14.54 8.14 4.94
CA LEU A 179 14.08 8.76 3.71
C LEU A 179 12.60 9.15 3.79
N GLU A 180 11.75 8.25 4.29
CA GLU A 180 10.30 8.49 4.45
C GLU A 180 10.04 9.63 5.45
N ASN A 181 10.74 9.63 6.60
CA ASN A 181 10.65 10.66 7.62
C ASN A 181 11.03 12.05 7.05
N TYR A 182 12.23 12.19 6.46
CA TYR A 182 12.69 13.48 5.96
C TYR A 182 11.90 13.95 4.73
N LEU A 183 11.46 13.03 3.87
CA LEU A 183 10.59 13.37 2.74
C LEU A 183 9.23 13.89 3.23
N PHE A 184 8.66 13.28 4.27
CA PHE A 184 7.40 13.72 4.85
C PHE A 184 7.52 15.12 5.44
N ILE A 185 8.56 15.36 6.26
CA ILE A 185 8.84 16.69 6.83
C ILE A 185 9.00 17.72 5.71
N TYR A 186 9.79 17.40 4.67
CA TYR A 186 9.98 18.30 3.54
C TYR A 186 8.67 18.63 2.79
N LYS A 187 7.84 17.61 2.50
CA LYS A 187 6.55 17.79 1.81
C LYS A 187 5.53 18.56 2.67
N THR A 188 5.68 18.53 3.99
CA THR A 188 4.77 19.17 4.95
C THR A 188 5.31 20.45 5.56
N ASP A 189 6.48 20.95 5.14
CA ASP A 189 7.10 22.17 5.67
C ASP A 189 6.16 23.38 5.59
N LYS A 190 5.37 23.47 4.52
CA LYS A 190 4.33 24.51 4.34
C LYS A 190 3.23 24.50 5.41
N PHE A 191 3.11 23.45 6.21
CA PHE A 191 2.10 23.28 7.25
C PHE A 191 2.66 23.47 8.67
N LYS A 192 3.97 23.70 8.84
CA LYS A 192 4.61 23.77 10.18
C LYS A 192 4.09 24.90 11.07
N ASP A 193 3.61 25.99 10.46
CA ASP A 193 3.09 27.14 11.18
C ASP A 193 1.70 26.86 11.77
N ASP A 194 0.92 25.99 11.14
CA ASP A 194 -0.44 25.64 11.57
C ASP A 194 -0.51 24.30 12.32
N TYR A 195 0.45 23.41 12.09
CA TYR A 195 0.43 22.03 12.58
C TYR A 195 1.74 21.63 13.25
N GLN A 196 1.63 20.79 14.28
CA GLN A 196 2.75 20.01 14.79
C GLN A 196 2.99 18.82 13.87
N ILE A 197 4.12 18.82 13.16
CA ILE A 197 4.48 17.75 12.23
C ILE A 197 5.12 16.57 12.98
N LEU A 198 4.55 15.38 12.84
CA LEU A 198 5.15 14.11 13.22
C LEU A 198 5.43 13.29 11.96
N SER A 199 6.53 12.54 11.95
CA SER A 199 6.91 11.64 10.86
C SER A 199 6.45 10.19 11.07
N ARG A 200 5.66 9.94 12.12
CA ARG A 200 5.06 8.65 12.47
C ARG A 200 3.67 8.88 13.08
N PRO A 201 2.81 7.86 13.15
CA PRO A 201 1.56 7.97 13.87
C PRO A 201 1.76 8.38 15.34
N PRO A 202 0.92 9.27 15.88
CA PRO A 202 1.05 9.76 17.25
C PRO A 202 0.71 8.67 18.27
N GLU A 203 1.32 8.75 19.45
CA GLU A 203 0.98 7.99 20.64
C GLU A 203 0.81 8.95 21.85
N LEU A 204 0.48 8.42 23.03
CA LEU A 204 0.23 9.24 24.22
C LEU A 204 1.40 10.20 24.57
N LEU A 205 2.65 9.77 24.35
CA LEU A 205 3.84 10.61 24.55
C LEU A 205 3.79 11.91 23.73
N ASP A 206 3.31 11.84 22.49
CA ASP A 206 3.28 12.98 21.58
C ASP A 206 2.20 14.01 21.97
N LEU A 207 1.31 13.64 22.89
CA LEU A 207 0.21 14.47 23.36
C LEU A 207 0.56 15.26 24.62
N CYS A 208 1.66 14.94 25.30
CA CYS A 208 2.03 15.60 26.56
C CYS A 208 2.24 17.11 26.41
N ASP A 209 2.79 17.55 25.28
CA ASP A 209 3.16 18.95 25.01
C ASP A 209 2.49 19.50 23.73
N ILE A 210 1.29 19.03 23.41
CA ILE A 210 0.59 19.42 22.19
C ILE A 210 0.10 20.88 22.28
N GLN A 211 0.46 21.69 21.27
CA GLN A 211 0.05 23.11 21.16
C GLN A 211 -0.77 23.40 19.90
N LYS A 212 -0.76 22.49 18.92
CA LYS A 212 -1.40 22.63 17.61
C LYS A 212 -2.01 21.29 17.22
N ASN A 213 -2.85 21.30 16.18
CA ASN A 213 -3.25 20.07 15.52
C ASN A 213 -2.00 19.30 15.07
N ILE A 214 -2.03 17.97 15.21
CA ILE A 214 -0.93 17.12 14.77
C ILE A 214 -1.20 16.69 13.34
N LEU A 215 -0.21 16.89 12.46
CA LEU A 215 -0.18 16.35 11.11
C LEU A 215 0.87 15.23 11.05
N TYR A 216 0.42 14.02 10.70
CA TYR A 216 1.26 12.82 10.63
C TYR A 216 1.04 12.05 9.32
N PRO A 217 1.92 11.10 8.93
CA PRO A 217 1.81 10.41 7.65
C PRO A 217 0.54 9.56 7.54
N ASP A 218 0.07 9.40 6.32
CA ASP A 218 -0.97 8.43 6.00
C ASP A 218 -0.49 6.99 6.21
N PRO A 219 -1.40 6.05 6.53
CA PRO A 219 -2.84 6.23 6.71
C PRO A 219 -3.23 6.82 8.09
N PRO A 220 -4.46 7.36 8.24
CA PRO A 220 -4.95 7.74 9.55
C PRO A 220 -5.01 6.55 10.51
N LEU A 221 -4.85 6.83 11.80
CA LEU A 221 -5.00 5.86 12.88
C LEU A 221 -6.32 5.10 12.79
N MET A 222 -6.26 3.80 13.11
CA MET A 222 -7.45 2.97 13.22
C MET A 222 -8.39 3.53 14.29
N TYR A 223 -9.68 3.29 14.16
CA TYR A 223 -10.68 3.91 15.03
C TYR A 223 -10.42 3.71 16.53
N ILE A 224 -9.97 2.52 16.95
CA ILE A 224 -9.74 2.21 18.37
C ILE A 224 -8.63 3.10 18.94
N GLU A 225 -7.47 3.14 18.29
CA GLU A 225 -6.34 3.98 18.69
C GLU A 225 -6.70 5.46 18.62
N LYS A 226 -7.32 5.88 17.51
CA LYS A 226 -7.76 7.25 17.31
C LYS A 226 -8.72 7.69 18.42
N LYS A 227 -9.71 6.86 18.78
CA LYS A 227 -10.68 7.18 19.84
C LYS A 227 -10.00 7.34 21.20
N LEU A 228 -9.02 6.49 21.52
CA LEU A 228 -8.26 6.60 22.76
C LEU A 228 -7.49 7.92 22.83
N LEU A 229 -6.78 8.26 21.77
CA LEU A 229 -6.01 9.51 21.72
C LEU A 229 -6.91 10.74 21.66
N ASP A 230 -8.00 10.72 20.88
CA ASP A 230 -9.00 11.79 20.82
C ASP A 230 -9.59 12.07 22.22
N ASN A 231 -9.80 11.05 23.06
CA ASN A 231 -10.28 11.25 24.44
C ASN A 231 -9.24 11.96 25.34
N CYS A 232 -7.96 11.90 24.99
CA CYS A 232 -6.89 12.59 25.70
C CYS A 232 -6.69 14.03 25.22
N ILE A 233 -7.16 14.38 24.01
CA ILE A 233 -6.93 15.69 23.38
C ILE A 233 -8.24 16.48 23.35
N LYS A 234 -8.31 17.61 24.08
CA LYS A 234 -9.55 18.40 24.19
C LYS A 234 -9.77 19.38 23.03
N GLU A 235 -8.71 20.05 22.57
CA GLU A 235 -8.84 21.18 21.63
C GLU A 235 -8.19 20.94 20.26
N HIS A 236 -7.26 19.99 20.18
CA HIS A 236 -6.51 19.70 18.95
C HIS A 236 -7.00 18.44 18.25
N LYS A 237 -6.67 18.34 16.96
CA LYS A 237 -7.04 17.22 16.10
C LYS A 237 -5.80 16.48 15.62
N LEU A 238 -5.95 15.17 15.47
CA LEU A 238 -5.00 14.30 14.80
C LEU A 238 -5.43 14.15 13.33
N LEU A 239 -4.61 14.63 12.41
CA LEU A 239 -4.92 14.68 10.98
C LEU A 239 -3.76 14.10 10.15
N THR A 240 -4.09 13.59 8.97
CA THR A 240 -3.11 13.21 7.95
C THR A 240 -3.28 14.07 6.70
N PRO A 241 -2.30 14.11 5.77
CA PRO A 241 -2.45 14.84 4.51
C PRO A 241 -3.73 14.46 3.76
N LEU A 242 -4.09 13.17 3.75
CA LEU A 242 -5.35 12.71 3.18
C LEU A 242 -6.60 13.38 3.77
N MET A 243 -6.61 13.61 5.09
CA MET A 243 -7.75 14.25 5.76
C MET A 243 -7.83 15.76 5.49
N LEU A 244 -6.71 16.39 5.11
CA LEU A 244 -6.68 17.82 4.74
C LEU A 244 -7.15 18.07 3.31
N LYS A 245 -7.04 17.06 2.43
CA LYS A 245 -7.47 17.16 1.03
C LYS A 245 -8.98 17.44 0.94
N LYS A 246 -9.33 18.52 0.24
CA LYS A 246 -10.72 18.86 -0.08
C LYS A 246 -11.10 18.06 -1.32
N SER A 247 -11.98 17.08 -1.18
CA SER A 247 -12.52 16.35 -2.33
C SER A 247 -13.81 16.99 -2.84
N ASN A 248 -13.93 17.09 -4.16
CA ASN A 248 -15.22 17.38 -4.80
C ASN A 248 -16.14 16.13 -4.80
N ILE A 249 -15.59 14.98 -4.45
CA ILE A 249 -16.26 13.68 -4.43
C ILE A 249 -16.46 13.25 -2.98
N LYS A 250 -17.65 13.53 -2.48
CA LYS A 250 -18.10 13.19 -1.13
C LYS A 250 -19.50 12.58 -1.21
N SER A 251 -19.70 11.48 -0.48
CA SER A 251 -21.00 10.80 -0.40
C SER A 251 -21.54 10.34 -1.76
N LYS A 252 -20.65 9.90 -2.64
CA LYS A 252 -20.96 9.31 -3.96
C LYS A 252 -20.86 7.79 -3.94
N LYS A 253 -21.63 7.13 -4.81
CA LYS A 253 -21.47 5.71 -5.16
C LYS A 253 -20.48 5.57 -6.32
N ILE A 254 -19.34 4.92 -6.08
CA ILE A 254 -18.24 4.85 -7.04
C ILE A 254 -18.01 3.40 -7.43
N ALA A 255 -18.19 3.09 -8.70
CA ALA A 255 -17.86 1.77 -9.24
C ALA A 255 -16.36 1.69 -9.54
N ILE A 256 -15.69 0.72 -8.92
CA ILE A 256 -14.25 0.47 -9.14
C ILE A 256 -14.09 -0.82 -9.93
N SER A 257 -13.37 -0.73 -11.05
CA SER A 257 -12.94 -1.88 -11.83
C SER A 257 -11.46 -1.86 -12.06
N ILE A 258 -10.76 -2.62 -11.23
CA ILE A 258 -9.32 -2.83 -11.30
C ILE A 258 -9.11 -4.32 -11.51
N SER A 259 -8.44 -4.69 -12.60
CA SER A 259 -8.10 -6.09 -12.83
C SER A 259 -6.77 -6.23 -13.56
N GLU A 260 -6.12 -7.37 -13.32
CA GLU A 260 -4.78 -7.63 -13.80
C GLU A 260 -4.75 -7.72 -15.34
N PRO A 261 -3.88 -6.95 -16.00
CA PRO A 261 -3.55 -7.16 -17.40
C PRO A 261 -2.51 -8.28 -17.54
N HIS A 262 -2.56 -9.05 -18.64
CA HIS A 262 -1.65 -10.16 -18.88
C HIS A 262 -0.16 -9.74 -18.98
N ASN A 263 0.12 -8.50 -19.39
CA ASN A 263 1.47 -8.00 -19.72
C ASN A 263 1.93 -6.85 -18.81
N LEU A 264 1.56 -6.85 -17.54
CA LEU A 264 1.88 -5.76 -16.60
C LEU A 264 3.41 -5.55 -16.45
N THR A 265 4.19 -6.64 -16.48
CA THR A 265 5.66 -6.63 -16.38
C THR A 265 6.35 -5.94 -17.54
N ASN A 266 5.79 -6.00 -18.74
CA ASN A 266 6.34 -5.31 -19.92
C ASN A 266 6.26 -3.78 -19.78
N LEU A 267 5.41 -3.28 -18.88
CA LEU A 267 5.28 -1.86 -18.53
C LEU A 267 6.15 -1.46 -17.35
N GLY A 268 6.97 -2.38 -16.81
CA GLY A 268 7.78 -2.16 -15.62
C GLY A 268 6.99 -2.24 -14.30
N TYR A 269 5.75 -2.72 -14.34
CA TYR A 269 4.91 -2.88 -13.15
C TYR A 269 4.79 -4.34 -12.72
N THR A 270 4.54 -4.53 -11.43
CA THR A 270 4.22 -5.83 -10.83
C THR A 270 2.80 -5.82 -10.29
N ILE A 271 2.28 -6.99 -9.91
CA ILE A 271 0.93 -7.08 -9.34
C ILE A 271 0.80 -6.28 -8.04
N GLU A 272 1.89 -6.18 -7.28
CA GLU A 272 1.97 -5.40 -6.04
C GLU A 272 1.71 -3.91 -6.29
N HIS A 273 2.13 -3.37 -7.44
CA HIS A 273 1.85 -1.98 -7.80
C HIS A 273 0.35 -1.74 -8.05
N LEU A 274 -0.32 -2.70 -8.70
CA LEU A 274 -1.77 -2.63 -8.91
C LEU A 274 -2.53 -2.77 -7.58
N ASN A 275 -2.07 -3.66 -6.69
CA ASN A 275 -2.61 -3.82 -5.35
C ASN A 275 -2.44 -2.55 -4.52
N MET A 276 -1.27 -1.89 -4.60
CA MET A 276 -1.01 -0.62 -3.93
C MET A 276 -1.95 0.49 -4.43
N LEU A 277 -2.12 0.64 -5.75
CA LEU A 277 -3.08 1.60 -6.31
C LEU A 277 -4.50 1.34 -5.78
N MET A 278 -4.90 0.08 -5.76
CA MET A 278 -6.23 -0.34 -5.34
C MET A 278 -6.46 -0.10 -3.84
N ILE A 279 -5.46 -0.35 -2.99
CA ILE A 279 -5.47 -0.01 -1.55
C ILE A 279 -5.63 1.50 -1.37
N GLU A 280 -4.79 2.30 -2.03
CA GLU A 280 -4.81 3.75 -1.87
C GLU A 280 -6.11 4.35 -2.40
N LEU A 281 -6.60 3.94 -3.58
CA LEU A 281 -7.90 4.40 -4.10
C LEU A 281 -9.03 4.07 -3.12
N ALA A 282 -9.10 2.84 -2.62
CA ALA A 282 -10.14 2.44 -1.68
C ALA A 282 -10.07 3.27 -0.39
N ARG A 283 -8.87 3.46 0.17
CA ARG A 283 -8.66 4.24 1.39
C ARG A 283 -9.10 5.69 1.21
N TYR A 284 -8.66 6.35 0.14
CA TYR A 284 -8.98 7.75 -0.13
C TYR A 284 -10.48 7.97 -0.34
N LEU A 285 -11.13 7.08 -1.09
CA LEU A 285 -12.55 7.19 -1.37
C LEU A 285 -13.41 6.93 -0.11
N LEU A 286 -13.07 5.92 0.70
CA LEU A 286 -13.85 5.56 1.90
C LEU A 286 -13.74 6.60 3.01
N ILE A 287 -12.57 7.21 3.21
CA ILE A 287 -12.36 8.29 4.20
C ILE A 287 -13.23 9.51 3.89
N GLN A 288 -13.48 9.79 2.60
CA GLN A 288 -14.36 10.88 2.14
C GLN A 288 -15.85 10.50 2.12
N ASN A 289 -16.25 9.48 2.88
CA ASN A 289 -17.63 9.01 3.00
C ASN A 289 -18.29 8.55 1.69
N ASN A 290 -17.51 8.08 0.71
CA ASN A 290 -18.06 7.47 -0.50
C ASN A 290 -18.44 6.00 -0.26
N THR A 291 -19.29 5.46 -1.13
CA THR A 291 -19.66 4.04 -1.19
C THR A 291 -19.00 3.40 -2.41
N LEU A 292 -18.26 2.32 -2.20
CA LEU A 292 -17.60 1.57 -3.27
C LEU A 292 -18.50 0.45 -3.78
N LEU A 293 -18.68 0.38 -5.10
CA LEU A 293 -19.40 -0.67 -5.80
C LEU A 293 -18.39 -1.53 -6.57
N TYR A 294 -18.41 -2.86 -6.38
CA TYR A 294 -17.52 -3.76 -7.13
C TYR A 294 -18.17 -5.12 -7.43
N GLY A 295 -17.78 -5.74 -8.54
CA GLY A 295 -18.29 -7.05 -9.01
C GLY A 295 -17.23 -8.16 -9.04
N GLY A 296 -16.16 -8.01 -8.26
CA GLY A 296 -14.99 -8.89 -8.29
C GLY A 296 -15.26 -10.27 -7.67
N ASP A 297 -14.53 -11.27 -8.16
CA ASP A 297 -14.60 -12.65 -7.66
C ASP A 297 -13.99 -12.77 -6.26
N LEU A 298 -14.83 -13.20 -5.33
CA LEU A 298 -14.51 -13.46 -3.93
C LEU A 298 -13.75 -14.76 -3.70
N GLY A 299 -13.72 -15.64 -4.70
CA GLY A 299 -12.98 -16.89 -4.74
C GLY A 299 -11.60 -16.79 -5.37
N TYR A 300 -11.10 -15.58 -5.69
CA TYR A 300 -9.77 -15.41 -6.29
C TYR A 300 -8.69 -15.82 -5.29
N LYS A 301 -8.28 -17.10 -5.34
CA LYS A 301 -7.25 -17.71 -4.48
C LYS A 301 -5.84 -17.31 -4.91
N LYS A 302 -5.56 -16.02 -5.00
CA LYS A 302 -4.17 -15.52 -4.94
C LYS A 302 -3.85 -15.09 -3.52
N GLU A 303 -2.57 -14.84 -3.24
CA GLU A 303 -2.09 -14.28 -1.97
C GLU A 303 -2.80 -12.96 -1.58
N PHE A 304 -3.45 -12.29 -2.54
CA PHE A 304 -4.18 -11.04 -2.35
C PHE A 304 -5.70 -11.21 -2.59
N ASN A 305 -6.52 -10.90 -1.58
CA ASN A 305 -7.98 -10.87 -1.66
C ASN A 305 -8.52 -9.45 -1.48
N PHE A 306 -8.91 -8.80 -2.58
CA PHE A 306 -9.39 -7.41 -2.56
C PHE A 306 -10.63 -7.20 -1.68
N THR A 307 -11.52 -8.19 -1.61
CA THR A 307 -12.70 -8.10 -0.74
C THR A 307 -12.29 -8.02 0.71
N GLN A 308 -11.42 -8.94 1.13
CA GLN A 308 -10.95 -8.98 2.51
C GLN A 308 -10.30 -7.64 2.87
N LEU A 309 -9.46 -7.12 1.97
CA LEU A 309 -8.87 -5.79 2.14
C LEU A 309 -9.93 -4.69 2.28
N LEU A 310 -10.94 -4.64 1.39
CA LEU A 310 -12.00 -3.64 1.48
C LEU A 310 -12.78 -3.75 2.80
N ALA A 311 -13.07 -4.96 3.25
CA ALA A 311 -13.73 -5.21 4.53
C ALA A 311 -12.85 -4.73 5.70
N GLU A 312 -11.56 -5.02 5.68
CA GLU A 312 -10.60 -4.63 6.72
C GLU A 312 -10.43 -3.11 6.76
N ILE A 313 -10.28 -2.44 5.61
CA ILE A 313 -10.24 -0.97 5.52
C ILE A 313 -11.55 -0.40 6.09
N GLN A 314 -12.70 -0.92 5.68
CA GLN A 314 -14.00 -0.47 6.15
C GLN A 314 -14.17 -0.65 7.66
N ALA A 315 -13.79 -1.82 8.21
CA ALA A 315 -13.83 -2.11 9.64
C ALA A 315 -12.92 -1.15 10.43
N SER A 316 -11.73 -0.85 9.90
CA SER A 316 -10.73 -0.02 10.55
C SER A 316 -11.18 1.43 10.73
N PHE A 317 -11.93 1.97 9.77
CA PHE A 317 -12.37 3.38 9.78
C PHE A 317 -13.79 3.60 10.30
N ASN A 318 -14.71 2.64 10.18
CA ASN A 318 -16.13 2.84 10.49
C ASN A 318 -16.64 2.14 11.76
N TYR A 319 -15.78 1.61 12.62
CA TYR A 319 -16.20 0.95 13.87
C TYR A 319 -17.11 1.81 14.78
N ALA A 320 -17.10 3.15 14.62
CA ALA A 320 -18.00 4.09 15.32
C ALA A 320 -19.32 4.41 14.62
N GLN A 321 -19.36 4.33 13.29
CA GLN A 321 -20.47 4.88 12.51
C GLN A 321 -21.55 3.83 12.33
N SER A 322 -22.68 4.05 12.99
CA SER A 322 -23.86 3.22 12.87
C SER A 322 -24.48 3.29 11.47
N SER A 323 -24.73 2.10 10.90
CA SER A 323 -25.83 1.76 9.97
C SER A 323 -25.69 1.84 8.44
N LYS A 324 -24.55 2.21 7.83
CA LYS A 324 -24.45 2.15 6.35
C LYS A 324 -23.23 1.40 5.84
N TYR A 325 -23.49 0.32 5.11
CA TYR A 325 -22.52 -0.35 4.24
C TYR A 325 -21.89 0.68 3.29
N ARG A 326 -20.56 0.78 3.30
CA ARG A 326 -19.82 1.62 2.34
C ARG A 326 -19.11 0.81 1.27
N VAL A 327 -19.27 -0.50 1.30
CA VAL A 327 -18.82 -1.40 0.26
C VAL A 327 -19.99 -2.28 -0.12
N ILE A 328 -20.34 -2.29 -1.40
CA ILE A 328 -21.38 -3.15 -1.97
C ILE A 328 -20.70 -4.08 -2.97
N ASN A 329 -20.79 -5.38 -2.71
CA ASN A 329 -20.34 -6.40 -3.63
C ASN A 329 -21.53 -6.97 -4.43
N TYR A 330 -21.45 -6.92 -5.75
CA TYR A 330 -22.42 -7.56 -6.62
C TYR A 330 -21.93 -8.96 -7.01
N ALA A 331 -22.34 -9.96 -6.24
CA ALA A 331 -21.97 -11.35 -6.40
C ALA A 331 -22.82 -12.04 -7.48
N VAL A 332 -22.25 -12.29 -8.65
CA VAL A 332 -22.96 -12.87 -9.80
C VAL A 332 -23.04 -14.39 -9.71
N LYS A 333 -24.21 -15.00 -9.97
CA LYS A 333 -24.34 -16.45 -10.09
C LYS A 333 -23.70 -16.99 -11.39
N PRO A 334 -22.98 -18.13 -11.35
CA PRO A 334 -22.80 -19.04 -10.21
C PRO A 334 -21.57 -18.70 -9.34
N PHE A 335 -20.78 -17.68 -9.69
CA PHE A 335 -19.56 -17.28 -8.96
C PHE A 335 -19.83 -16.89 -7.50
N SER A 336 -21.03 -16.43 -7.17
CA SER A 336 -21.48 -16.19 -5.79
C SER A 336 -21.33 -17.44 -4.88
N LYS A 337 -21.32 -18.65 -5.44
CA LYS A 337 -21.08 -19.90 -4.70
C LYS A 337 -19.62 -20.05 -4.24
N ASN A 338 -18.68 -19.36 -4.90
CA ASN A 338 -17.26 -19.39 -4.53
C ASN A 338 -16.96 -18.54 -3.29
N ILE A 339 -17.92 -17.71 -2.85
CA ILE A 339 -17.80 -16.92 -1.64
C ILE A 339 -17.85 -17.86 -0.44
N ASN A 340 -16.74 -17.96 0.29
CA ASN A 340 -16.71 -18.72 1.53
C ASN A 340 -17.77 -18.15 2.50
N LEU A 341 -18.70 -19.00 2.97
CA LEU A 341 -19.76 -18.62 3.89
C LEU A 341 -19.22 -18.02 5.20
N ALA A 342 -18.07 -18.51 5.69
CA ALA A 342 -17.38 -17.94 6.84
C ALA A 342 -16.91 -16.51 6.59
N LEU A 343 -16.42 -16.22 5.37
CA LEU A 343 -16.01 -14.86 4.98
C LEU A 343 -17.21 -13.93 4.86
N LYS A 344 -18.29 -14.40 4.21
CA LYS A 344 -19.56 -13.65 4.11
C LYS A 344 -20.12 -13.32 5.49
N ASN A 345 -20.12 -14.29 6.42
CA ASN A 345 -20.58 -14.09 7.78
C ASN A 345 -19.66 -13.17 8.60
N ARG A 346 -18.34 -13.27 8.40
CA ARG A 346 -17.34 -12.44 9.07
C ARG A 346 -17.47 -10.97 8.69
N TYR A 347 -17.74 -10.68 7.41
CA TYR A 347 -17.76 -9.32 6.87
C TYR A 347 -19.16 -8.77 6.54
N LYS A 348 -20.22 -9.39 7.09
CA LYS A 348 -21.62 -9.01 6.81
C LYS A 348 -22.00 -7.63 7.37
N THR A 349 -21.18 -7.04 8.22
CA THR A 349 -21.38 -5.70 8.81
C THR A 349 -20.65 -4.62 8.02
N GLU A 350 -19.60 -4.98 7.29
CA GLU A 350 -18.74 -4.10 6.53
C GLU A 350 -19.15 -4.04 5.04
N ILE A 351 -19.52 -5.20 4.48
CA ILE A 351 -19.84 -5.37 3.07
C ILE A 351 -21.29 -5.82 2.90
N ASP A 352 -22.03 -5.11 2.05
CA ASP A 352 -23.33 -5.56 1.55
C ASP A 352 -23.12 -6.48 0.34
N PHE A 353 -23.36 -7.78 0.54
CA PHE A 353 -23.23 -8.78 -0.52
C PHE A 353 -24.57 -8.98 -1.23
N GLN A 354 -24.71 -8.37 -2.41
CA GLN A 354 -25.89 -8.47 -3.26
C GLN A 354 -25.72 -9.57 -4.30
N GLU A 355 -26.46 -10.66 -4.14
CA GLU A 355 -26.42 -11.76 -5.10
C GLU A 355 -27.35 -11.49 -6.30
N LEU A 356 -26.83 -11.66 -7.52
CA LEU A 356 -27.55 -11.34 -8.76
C LEU A 356 -27.56 -12.50 -9.76
N GLY A 357 -28.59 -12.50 -10.61
CA GLY A 357 -28.70 -13.38 -11.76
C GLY A 357 -29.50 -14.65 -11.50
N THR A 358 -29.76 -15.37 -12.59
CA THR A 358 -30.45 -16.66 -12.59
C THR A 358 -29.50 -17.76 -12.15
N SER A 359 -30.00 -18.70 -11.33
CA SER A 359 -29.21 -19.86 -10.91
C SER A 359 -28.81 -20.71 -12.12
N CYS A 360 -27.53 -21.07 -12.20
CA CYS A 360 -26.95 -21.85 -13.28
C CYS A 360 -25.77 -22.72 -12.80
N SER A 361 -25.35 -23.66 -13.64
CA SER A 361 -24.07 -24.37 -13.58
C SER A 361 -22.93 -23.50 -14.11
N PHE A 362 -21.69 -23.87 -13.81
CA PHE A 362 -20.50 -23.24 -14.40
C PHE A 362 -20.36 -23.50 -15.91
N ASP A 363 -21.09 -24.50 -16.44
CA ASP A 363 -21.10 -24.84 -17.86
C ASP A 363 -22.12 -24.04 -18.69
N ASP A 364 -23.06 -23.33 -18.05
CA ASP A 364 -24.14 -22.58 -18.71
C ASP A 364 -23.64 -21.21 -19.21
N VAL A 365 -22.75 -21.22 -20.20
CA VAL A 365 -22.03 -20.03 -20.67
C VAL A 365 -22.94 -18.87 -21.06
N ASP A 366 -24.10 -19.15 -21.68
CA ASP A 366 -25.07 -18.11 -22.07
C ASP A 366 -25.72 -17.46 -20.84
N ILE A 367 -26.14 -18.26 -19.85
CA ILE A 367 -26.75 -17.76 -18.61
C ILE A 367 -25.71 -16.97 -17.80
N ILE A 368 -24.48 -17.50 -17.65
CA ILE A 368 -23.38 -16.83 -16.96
C ILE A 368 -23.12 -15.45 -17.58
N THR A 369 -23.10 -15.38 -18.91
CA THR A 369 -22.81 -14.11 -19.60
C THR A 369 -23.94 -13.10 -19.43
N ARG A 370 -25.21 -13.54 -19.50
CA ARG A 370 -26.36 -12.68 -19.19
C ARG A 370 -26.32 -12.19 -17.74
N ASN A 371 -25.97 -13.05 -16.79
CA ASN A 371 -25.85 -12.67 -15.38
C ASN A 371 -24.74 -11.63 -15.14
N LEU A 372 -23.59 -11.78 -15.81
CA LEU A 372 -22.50 -10.80 -15.76
C LEU A 372 -22.93 -9.45 -16.34
N SER A 373 -23.63 -9.46 -17.48
CA SER A 373 -24.14 -8.24 -18.12
C SER A 373 -25.17 -7.54 -17.23
N LEU A 374 -26.12 -8.30 -16.67
CA LEU A 374 -27.12 -7.81 -15.70
C LEU A 374 -26.47 -7.12 -14.50
N MET A 375 -25.40 -7.69 -13.95
CA MET A 375 -24.67 -7.08 -12.84
C MET A 375 -24.02 -5.75 -13.24
N ARG A 376 -23.42 -5.67 -14.44
CA ARG A 376 -22.81 -4.41 -14.93
C ARG A 376 -23.85 -3.32 -15.18
N GLU A 377 -25.01 -3.68 -15.72
CA GLU A 377 -26.16 -2.77 -15.85
C GLU A 377 -26.64 -2.28 -14.50
N ARG A 378 -26.78 -3.19 -13.52
CA ARG A 378 -27.18 -2.84 -12.15
C ARG A 378 -26.21 -1.87 -11.50
N VAL A 379 -24.91 -2.15 -11.56
CA VAL A 379 -23.85 -1.27 -11.04
C VAL A 379 -23.91 0.10 -11.73
N THR A 380 -24.08 0.13 -13.05
CA THR A 380 -24.13 1.37 -13.84
C THR A 380 -25.31 2.26 -13.44
N ASN A 381 -26.48 1.66 -13.18
CA ASN A 381 -27.67 2.39 -12.76
C ASN A 381 -27.52 3.00 -11.37
N GLU A 382 -26.78 2.32 -10.48
CA GLU A 382 -26.59 2.76 -9.10
C GLU A 382 -25.41 3.69 -8.89
N MET A 383 -24.37 3.62 -9.73
CA MET A 383 -23.17 4.43 -9.56
C MET A 383 -23.39 5.89 -9.95
N ASP A 384 -22.67 6.77 -9.26
CA ASP A 384 -22.49 8.17 -9.64
C ASP A 384 -21.27 8.35 -10.56
N MET A 385 -20.27 7.47 -10.44
CA MET A 385 -19.01 7.56 -11.17
C MET A 385 -18.36 6.18 -11.34
N LYS A 386 -17.58 6.03 -12.42
CA LYS A 386 -16.80 4.84 -12.74
C LYS A 386 -15.30 5.14 -12.75
N ILE A 387 -14.51 4.24 -12.16
CA ILE A 387 -13.05 4.22 -12.26
C ILE A 387 -12.62 2.89 -12.86
N SER A 388 -11.83 2.92 -13.92
CA SER A 388 -11.33 1.73 -14.63
C SER A 388 -9.82 1.75 -14.76
N VAL A 389 -9.17 0.63 -14.42
CA VAL A 389 -7.72 0.43 -14.50
C VAL A 389 -7.39 -0.97 -14.99
N GLY A 390 -6.44 -1.08 -15.92
CA GLY A 390 -5.93 -2.36 -16.39
C GLY A 390 -6.96 -3.14 -17.20
N GLY A 391 -7.14 -4.41 -16.85
CA GLY A 391 -8.13 -5.29 -17.47
C GLY A 391 -7.57 -6.31 -18.43
N LYS A 392 -8.15 -7.51 -18.35
CA LYS A 392 -7.86 -8.61 -19.27
C LYS A 392 -8.37 -8.28 -20.67
N ILE A 393 -7.48 -8.42 -21.66
CA ILE A 393 -7.84 -8.33 -23.08
C ILE A 393 -8.48 -9.63 -23.57
N ILE A 394 -7.99 -10.76 -23.09
CA ILE A 394 -8.46 -12.12 -23.40
C ILE A 394 -8.64 -12.94 -22.12
N GLY A 395 -9.38 -14.06 -22.18
CA GLY A 395 -9.57 -14.94 -21.02
C GLY A 395 -10.48 -14.35 -19.93
N PHE A 396 -11.42 -13.49 -20.34
CA PHE A 396 -12.50 -12.98 -19.50
C PHE A 396 -13.69 -13.96 -19.47
N ALA A 397 -14.59 -13.80 -18.49
CA ALA A 397 -15.65 -14.78 -18.25
C ALA A 397 -16.90 -14.62 -19.15
N GLY A 398 -17.20 -13.40 -19.63
CA GLY A 398 -18.36 -13.12 -20.49
C GLY A 398 -18.04 -13.22 -21.99
N PHE A 399 -18.90 -12.65 -22.84
CA PHE A 399 -18.65 -12.53 -24.30
C PHE A 399 -17.80 -11.31 -24.66
N TYR A 400 -17.68 -10.35 -23.74
CA TYR A 400 -16.93 -9.12 -23.91
C TYR A 400 -15.90 -8.99 -22.79
N PRO A 401 -14.74 -8.34 -23.04
CA PRO A 401 -13.87 -7.88 -21.97
C PRO A 401 -14.69 -7.09 -20.94
N GLY A 402 -14.57 -7.46 -19.66
CA GLY A 402 -15.51 -6.95 -18.65
C GLY A 402 -15.48 -5.44 -18.47
N ILE A 403 -14.28 -4.86 -18.43
CA ILE A 403 -14.11 -3.40 -18.34
C ILE A 403 -14.60 -2.71 -19.62
N LEU A 404 -14.48 -3.32 -20.81
CA LEU A 404 -15.02 -2.75 -22.06
C LEU A 404 -16.52 -2.51 -21.95
N GLU A 405 -17.26 -3.55 -21.54
CA GLU A 405 -18.70 -3.45 -21.38
C GLU A 405 -19.09 -2.45 -20.28
N GLU A 406 -18.39 -2.46 -19.15
CA GLU A 406 -18.64 -1.52 -18.05
C GLU A 406 -18.38 -0.06 -18.43
N VAL A 407 -17.33 0.22 -19.20
CA VAL A 407 -17.01 1.57 -19.68
C VAL A 407 -18.03 2.02 -20.72
N TYR A 408 -18.39 1.15 -21.66
CA TYR A 408 -19.44 1.43 -22.63
C TYR A 408 -20.78 1.76 -21.95
N LEU A 409 -21.21 0.95 -20.97
CA LEU A 409 -22.45 1.19 -20.22
C LEU A 409 -22.39 2.52 -19.45
N ALA A 410 -21.26 2.83 -18.83
CA ALA A 410 -21.06 4.09 -18.10
C ALA A 410 -21.19 5.31 -19.01
N ILE A 411 -20.50 5.29 -20.16
CA ILE A 411 -20.52 6.39 -21.15
C ILE A 411 -21.92 6.54 -21.75
N LYS A 412 -22.57 5.44 -22.14
CA LYS A 412 -23.94 5.44 -22.65
C LYS A 412 -24.94 6.02 -21.64
N ALA A 413 -24.71 5.79 -20.36
CA ALA A 413 -25.50 6.37 -19.26
C ALA A 413 -25.05 7.79 -18.84
N ASN A 414 -24.11 8.41 -19.58
CA ASN A 414 -23.52 9.72 -19.31
C ASN A 414 -22.97 9.85 -17.87
N LYS A 415 -22.38 8.77 -17.35
CA LYS A 415 -21.74 8.75 -16.02
C LYS A 415 -20.28 9.22 -16.16
N PRO A 416 -19.79 10.09 -15.26
CA PRO A 416 -18.38 10.40 -15.15
C PRO A 416 -17.53 9.12 -15.10
N THR A 417 -16.66 8.95 -16.10
CA THR A 417 -15.91 7.73 -16.34
C THR A 417 -14.42 8.04 -16.43
N TYR A 418 -13.68 7.59 -15.42
CA TYR A 418 -12.26 7.87 -15.22
C TYR A 418 -11.45 6.66 -15.67
N LEU A 419 -10.63 6.84 -16.70
CA LEU A 419 -9.83 5.81 -17.33
C LEU A 419 -8.34 6.05 -17.06
N ILE A 420 -7.67 5.08 -16.44
CA ILE A 420 -6.24 5.19 -16.08
C ILE A 420 -5.42 4.27 -16.99
N SER A 421 -4.52 4.87 -17.77
CA SER A 421 -3.87 4.24 -18.92
C SER A 421 -2.56 3.51 -18.56
N ALA A 422 -1.86 3.96 -17.51
CA ALA A 422 -0.50 3.53 -17.20
C ALA A 422 -0.34 2.04 -16.91
N PHE A 423 -1.38 1.38 -16.39
CA PHE A 423 -1.37 -0.05 -16.08
C PHE A 423 -1.71 -0.92 -17.30
N GLY A 424 -1.96 -0.33 -18.48
CA GLY A 424 -2.21 -1.07 -19.71
C GLY A 424 -3.58 -1.76 -19.74
N GLY A 425 -3.61 -2.96 -20.35
CA GLY A 425 -4.81 -3.78 -20.45
C GLY A 425 -5.89 -3.21 -21.37
N ILE A 426 -7.11 -3.72 -21.21
CA ILE A 426 -8.25 -3.28 -22.04
C ILE A 426 -8.59 -1.80 -21.81
N THR A 427 -8.33 -1.25 -20.61
CA THR A 427 -8.53 0.18 -20.32
C THR A 427 -7.66 1.04 -21.24
N LYS A 428 -6.39 0.68 -21.44
CA LYS A 428 -5.52 1.39 -22.39
C LYS A 428 -6.03 1.28 -23.82
N LYS A 429 -6.51 0.11 -24.22
CA LYS A 429 -7.08 -0.13 -25.56
C LYS A 429 -8.32 0.74 -25.82
N ILE A 430 -9.19 0.88 -24.82
CA ILE A 430 -10.35 1.79 -24.89
C ILE A 430 -9.88 3.25 -25.03
N ILE A 431 -8.89 3.68 -24.25
CA ILE A 431 -8.32 5.03 -24.35
C ILE A 431 -7.75 5.32 -25.74
N ASN A 432 -7.02 4.37 -26.31
CA ASN A 432 -6.46 4.48 -27.66
C ASN A 432 -7.57 4.64 -28.71
N LEU A 433 -8.66 3.86 -28.61
CA LEU A 433 -9.81 3.99 -29.49
C LEU A 433 -10.48 5.37 -29.37
N ILE A 434 -10.70 5.86 -28.14
CA ILE A 434 -11.25 7.21 -27.88
C ILE A 434 -10.36 8.31 -28.46
N ARG A 435 -9.04 8.08 -28.52
CA ARG A 435 -8.05 8.99 -29.14
C ARG A 435 -8.03 8.92 -30.67
N GLY A 436 -8.82 8.03 -31.27
CA GLY A 436 -8.94 7.87 -32.72
C GLY A 436 -7.99 6.84 -33.32
N GLU A 437 -7.32 6.03 -32.51
CA GLU A 437 -6.55 4.89 -33.01
C GLU A 437 -7.48 3.74 -33.41
N GLU A 438 -7.07 2.93 -34.39
CA GLU A 438 -7.74 1.66 -34.66
C GLU A 438 -7.22 0.60 -33.68
N VAL A 439 -8.15 -0.14 -33.06
CA VAL A 439 -7.83 -1.06 -31.98
C VAL A 439 -8.50 -2.41 -32.21
N GLU A 440 -7.78 -3.30 -32.90
CA GLU A 440 -8.30 -4.63 -33.25
C GLU A 440 -8.76 -5.43 -32.03
N GLU A 441 -8.14 -5.25 -30.86
CA GLU A 441 -8.49 -6.01 -29.66
C GLU A 441 -9.90 -5.75 -29.13
N LEU A 442 -10.55 -4.68 -29.58
CA LEU A 442 -11.92 -4.31 -29.25
C LEU A 442 -12.94 -4.81 -30.29
N THR A 443 -12.52 -5.63 -31.25
CA THR A 443 -13.36 -6.16 -32.34
C THR A 443 -13.80 -7.59 -32.10
N PHE A 444 -14.91 -8.00 -32.73
CA PHE A 444 -15.41 -9.37 -32.63
C PHE A 444 -14.45 -10.36 -33.29
N GLU A 445 -13.86 -10.00 -34.43
CA GLU A 445 -12.95 -10.81 -35.22
C GLU A 445 -11.70 -11.18 -34.41
N TYR A 446 -11.07 -10.20 -33.76
CA TYR A 446 -9.94 -10.44 -32.88
C TYR A 446 -10.32 -11.38 -31.73
N GLN A 447 -11.48 -11.16 -31.11
CA GLN A 447 -11.91 -11.93 -29.95
C GLN A 447 -12.31 -13.37 -30.31
N MET A 448 -12.85 -13.61 -31.50
CA MET A 448 -13.09 -14.96 -32.03
C MET A 448 -11.80 -15.75 -32.25
N ILE A 449 -10.71 -15.07 -32.62
CA ILE A 449 -9.40 -15.70 -32.81
C ILE A 449 -8.72 -15.96 -31.45
N ASN A 450 -8.76 -15.00 -30.54
CA ASN A 450 -7.91 -15.00 -29.35
C ASN A 450 -8.61 -15.44 -28.05
N THR A 451 -9.94 -15.47 -28.01
CA THR A 451 -10.72 -15.90 -26.83
C THR A 451 -11.39 -17.25 -27.09
N GLU A 452 -10.73 -18.33 -26.66
CA GLU A 452 -11.16 -19.72 -26.88
C GLU A 452 -12.61 -19.98 -26.44
N LYS A 453 -13.01 -19.47 -25.26
CA LYS A 453 -14.35 -19.65 -24.72
C LYS A 453 -15.43 -19.07 -25.65
N LEU A 454 -15.20 -17.87 -26.18
CA LEU A 454 -16.11 -17.22 -27.11
C LEU A 454 -16.21 -18.02 -28.42
N ARG A 455 -15.05 -18.39 -28.98
CA ARG A 455 -14.97 -19.19 -30.21
C ARG A 455 -15.75 -20.49 -30.10
N ILE A 456 -15.52 -21.26 -29.03
CA ILE A 456 -16.20 -22.54 -28.80
C ILE A 456 -17.72 -22.33 -28.64
N PHE A 457 -18.12 -21.29 -27.90
CA PHE A 457 -19.54 -21.00 -27.68
C PHE A 457 -20.26 -20.68 -28.99
N VAL A 458 -19.71 -19.79 -29.82
CA VAL A 458 -20.28 -19.38 -31.11
C VAL A 458 -20.31 -20.54 -32.09
N SER A 459 -19.24 -21.34 -32.19
CA SER A 459 -19.22 -22.53 -33.06
C SER A 459 -20.31 -23.55 -32.70
N LYS A 460 -20.63 -23.71 -31.41
CA LYS A 460 -21.72 -24.57 -30.95
C LYS A 460 -23.10 -23.93 -31.07
N ASN A 461 -23.18 -22.60 -31.10
CA ASN A 461 -24.43 -21.86 -31.13
C ASN A 461 -24.39 -20.70 -32.16
N PRO A 462 -24.35 -20.99 -33.48
CA PRO A 462 -24.13 -19.98 -34.50
C PRO A 462 -25.16 -18.84 -34.49
N LYS A 463 -26.37 -19.10 -34.02
CA LYS A 463 -27.46 -18.11 -33.87
C LYS A 463 -27.11 -16.88 -33.02
N TYR A 464 -26.11 -16.98 -32.13
CA TYR A 464 -25.68 -15.85 -31.29
C TYR A 464 -24.54 -15.03 -31.93
N SER A 465 -23.94 -15.50 -33.04
CA SER A 465 -22.80 -14.83 -33.68
C SER A 465 -23.15 -13.39 -34.05
N ASP A 466 -24.23 -13.21 -34.80
CA ASP A 466 -24.66 -11.91 -35.32
C ASP A 466 -25.02 -10.93 -34.19
N GLU A 467 -25.62 -11.43 -33.10
CA GLU A 467 -25.98 -10.62 -31.93
C GLU A 467 -24.73 -10.11 -31.21
N ILE A 468 -23.75 -10.97 -30.97
CA ILE A 468 -22.51 -10.64 -30.28
C ILE A 468 -21.66 -9.69 -31.15
N GLU A 469 -21.53 -9.99 -32.44
CA GLU A 469 -20.81 -9.14 -33.40
C GLU A 469 -21.42 -7.74 -33.48
N LYS A 470 -22.76 -7.67 -33.58
CA LYS A 470 -23.48 -6.40 -33.56
C LYS A 470 -23.19 -5.60 -32.30
N LYS A 471 -23.10 -6.26 -31.14
CA LYS A 471 -22.78 -5.59 -29.88
C LYS A 471 -21.35 -5.06 -29.84
N TYR A 472 -20.37 -5.81 -30.35
CA TYR A 472 -19.00 -5.31 -30.50
C TYR A 472 -18.96 -4.07 -31.39
N LYS A 473 -19.63 -4.10 -32.55
CA LYS A 473 -19.72 -2.94 -33.45
C LYS A 473 -20.38 -1.73 -32.79
N GLU A 474 -21.44 -1.94 -32.01
CA GLU A 474 -22.09 -0.89 -31.23
C GLU A 474 -21.12 -0.27 -30.22
N MET A 475 -20.44 -1.09 -29.41
CA MET A 475 -19.47 -0.61 -28.41
C MET A 475 -18.30 0.14 -29.06
N TYR A 476 -17.77 -0.39 -30.16
CA TYR A 476 -16.65 0.21 -30.89
C TYR A 476 -17.03 1.59 -31.45
N SER A 477 -18.18 1.66 -32.12
CA SER A 477 -18.66 2.92 -32.73
C SER A 477 -18.98 3.96 -31.65
N GLU A 478 -19.67 3.56 -30.59
CA GLU A 478 -20.00 4.44 -29.46
C GLU A 478 -18.72 5.02 -28.83
N LEU A 479 -17.71 4.20 -28.55
CA LEU A 479 -16.46 4.67 -27.92
C LEU A 479 -15.61 5.54 -28.86
N LYS A 480 -15.69 5.31 -30.18
CA LYS A 480 -14.91 6.06 -31.18
C LYS A 480 -15.54 7.41 -31.50
N GLU A 481 -16.87 7.46 -31.59
CA GLU A 481 -17.60 8.65 -32.01
C GLU A 481 -17.98 9.55 -30.83
N ASN A 482 -18.22 8.98 -29.65
CA ASN A 482 -18.70 9.73 -28.50
C ASN A 482 -17.56 10.42 -27.73
N LYS A 483 -17.28 11.67 -28.11
CA LYS A 483 -16.44 12.60 -27.34
C LYS A 483 -17.21 13.22 -26.17
N SER A 484 -17.89 12.40 -25.37
CA SER A 484 -18.68 12.88 -24.23
C SER A 484 -17.79 13.63 -23.24
N ASN A 485 -18.32 14.73 -22.71
CA ASN A 485 -17.71 15.47 -21.61
C ASN A 485 -17.67 14.66 -20.29
N CYS A 486 -18.20 13.42 -20.27
CA CYS A 486 -18.16 12.54 -19.12
C CYS A 486 -16.92 11.63 -19.07
N ILE A 487 -16.01 11.68 -20.06
CA ILE A 487 -14.81 10.83 -20.11
C ILE A 487 -13.60 11.62 -19.59
N PHE A 488 -12.91 11.05 -18.60
CA PHE A 488 -11.69 11.61 -18.01
C PHE A 488 -10.55 10.60 -18.16
N ILE A 489 -9.39 11.05 -18.65
CA ILE A 489 -8.26 10.16 -18.92
C ILE A 489 -7.02 10.61 -18.15
N CYS A 490 -6.37 9.67 -17.46
CA CYS A 490 -5.07 9.87 -16.81
C CYS A 490 -4.02 8.92 -17.37
N ASP A 491 -2.93 9.46 -17.89
CA ASP A 491 -1.78 8.68 -18.38
C ASP A 491 -0.69 8.47 -17.32
N SER A 492 -0.79 9.13 -16.16
CA SER A 492 0.23 8.97 -15.11
C SER A 492 0.13 7.59 -14.47
N GLY A 493 1.29 6.98 -14.23
CA GLY A 493 1.44 5.76 -13.44
C GLY A 493 1.80 6.02 -11.98
N ARG A 494 1.94 7.29 -11.59
CA ARG A 494 2.18 7.67 -10.20
C ARG A 494 0.86 7.63 -9.44
N ILE A 495 0.83 6.89 -8.33
CA ILE A 495 -0.39 6.75 -7.51
C ILE A 495 -0.88 8.11 -7.03
N ASP A 496 0.01 9.00 -6.57
CA ASP A 496 -0.36 10.35 -6.12
C ASP A 496 -1.10 11.15 -7.20
N ASP A 497 -0.66 11.06 -8.46
CA ASP A 497 -1.27 11.75 -9.59
C ASP A 497 -2.64 11.15 -9.91
N ILE A 498 -2.74 9.80 -9.91
CA ILE A 498 -4.00 9.09 -10.16
C ILE A 498 -5.04 9.42 -9.09
N ILE A 499 -4.62 9.43 -7.83
CA ILE A 499 -5.47 9.78 -6.70
C ILE A 499 -5.96 11.22 -6.84
N SER A 500 -5.06 12.17 -7.09
CA SER A 500 -5.43 13.59 -7.26
C SER A 500 -6.40 13.78 -8.44
N PHE A 501 -6.11 13.12 -9.56
CA PHE A 501 -6.97 13.09 -10.75
C PHE A 501 -8.37 12.55 -10.44
N VAL A 502 -8.47 11.41 -9.75
CA VAL A 502 -9.77 10.82 -9.38
C VAL A 502 -10.52 11.73 -8.41
N MET A 503 -9.83 12.38 -7.48
CA MET A 503 -10.45 13.21 -6.44
C MET A 503 -10.90 14.60 -6.94
N GLY A 504 -10.54 14.96 -8.17
CA GLY A 504 -10.89 16.22 -8.81
C GLY A 504 -10.11 17.41 -8.26
N GLU A 505 -8.84 17.19 -7.91
CA GLU A 505 -7.88 18.19 -7.44
C GLU A 505 -7.04 18.82 -8.56
#